data_AF-A0AAW2CJH2-F1
#
_entry.id   AF-A0AAW2CJH2-F1
#
_cell.length_a   1.000
_cell.length_b   1.000
_cell.length_c   1.000
_cell.angle_alpha   90.00
_cell.angle_beta   90.00
_cell.angle_gamma   90.00
#
_symmetry.space_group_name_H-M   'P 1'
#
loop_
_entity.id
_entity.type
_entity.pdbx_description
1 polymer ?
#
loop_
_entity_poly.entity_id
_entity_poly.type
_entity_poly.pdbx_seq_one_letter_code
_entity_poly.pdbx_strand_id
1 'polypeptide(L)'
;MPRLPYPNFYYALEDLSASYSQSLTYSVHRSSIIIGASSRSFDNIFLTLFVYATICHDECLPFRYPGSKYTWEHFCDLSDARVLAEQQIWAVVTDNAKNHAFNCTNGDVFTWKSLWKALCEVFDVELVPFDENEKFSWVGMMKEKGRAWDEIVEKYGLYKTNMGEIVCFEAVNAILHFEFQNVCSMNKSREFGFWGYANTLKSIGMWVRRYRDVKNTLNYQIMNGHVIFSLEEWNQ
;
A
#
# COMPACT_ATOMS: atom_id res chain seq x y z
N MET A 1 1.91 26.03 -3.20
CA MET A 1 2.85 25.80 -4.32
C MET A 1 2.16 26.25 -5.60
N PRO A 2 2.90 26.85 -6.54
CA PRO A 2 2.37 27.13 -7.87
C PRO A 2 1.96 25.81 -8.56
N ARG A 3 0.88 25.85 -9.34
CA ARG A 3 0.46 24.71 -10.16
C ARG A 3 1.49 24.46 -11.25
N LEU A 4 1.76 23.19 -11.50
CA LEU A 4 2.64 22.79 -12.60
C LEU A 4 1.95 23.03 -13.95
N PRO A 5 2.71 23.29 -15.03
CA PRO A 5 2.18 23.70 -16.32
C PRO A 5 1.64 22.51 -17.14
N TYR A 6 0.87 21.63 -16.52
CA TYR A 6 0.26 20.47 -17.16
C TYR A 6 -1.09 20.12 -16.52
N PRO A 7 -2.02 19.48 -17.27
CA PRO A 7 -3.30 19.06 -16.72
C PRO A 7 -3.10 18.06 -15.58
N ASN A 8 -3.66 18.38 -14.41
CA ASN A 8 -3.69 17.50 -13.26
C ASN A 8 -5.10 17.56 -12.66
N PHE A 9 -5.81 16.44 -12.65
CA PHE A 9 -7.19 16.39 -12.18
C PHE A 9 -7.32 16.79 -10.70
N TYR A 10 -6.26 16.63 -9.89
CA TYR A 10 -6.24 17.11 -8.51
C TYR A 10 -6.49 18.62 -8.41
N TYR A 11 -6.01 19.42 -9.37
CA TYR A 11 -6.27 20.87 -9.39
C TYR A 11 -7.75 21.17 -9.61
N ALA A 12 -8.41 20.43 -10.50
CA ALA A 12 -9.85 20.56 -10.74
C ALA A 12 -10.68 20.15 -9.51
N LEU A 13 -10.27 19.10 -8.80
CA LEU A 13 -10.91 18.68 -7.55
C LEU A 13 -10.74 19.71 -6.44
N GLU A 14 -9.56 20.32 -6.31
CA GLU A 14 -9.31 21.41 -5.37
C GLU A 14 -10.15 22.65 -5.71
N ASP A 15 -10.23 23.03 -6.99
CA ASP A 15 -11.06 24.16 -7.45
C ASP A 15 -12.54 23.93 -7.15
N LEU A 16 -13.03 22.72 -7.45
CA LEU A 16 -14.42 22.35 -7.16
C LEU A 16 -14.70 22.43 -5.65
N SER A 17 -13.83 21.87 -4.82
CA SER A 17 -13.97 21.90 -3.36
C SER A 17 -13.97 23.34 -2.83
N ALA A 18 -13.05 24.18 -3.33
CA ALA A 18 -12.96 25.58 -2.94
C ALA A 18 -14.18 26.40 -3.38
N SER A 19 -14.86 26.04 -4.48
CA SER A 19 -16.07 26.76 -4.92
C SER A 19 -17.26 26.66 -3.95
N TYR A 20 -17.28 25.65 -3.07
CA TYR A 20 -18.30 25.48 -2.03
C TYR A 20 -17.91 26.10 -0.68
N SER A 21 -16.75 26.77 -0.60
CA SER A 21 -16.17 27.28 0.66
C SER A 21 -17.00 28.33 1.39
N GLN A 22 -18.00 28.94 0.73
CA GLN A 22 -18.94 29.86 1.35
C GLN A 22 -19.93 29.17 2.30
N SER A 23 -20.18 27.87 2.09
CA SER A 23 -21.20 27.10 2.83
C SER A 23 -20.62 25.89 3.57
N LEU A 24 -19.48 25.37 3.14
CA LEU A 24 -18.81 24.20 3.72
C LEU A 24 -17.33 24.49 3.94
N THR A 25 -16.73 23.91 4.97
CA THR A 25 -15.27 23.84 5.07
C THR A 25 -14.75 22.57 4.42
N TYR A 26 -13.52 22.60 3.92
CA TYR A 26 -12.88 21.45 3.27
C TYR A 26 -11.47 21.23 3.80
N SER A 27 -10.90 20.05 3.60
CA SER A 27 -9.48 19.77 3.79
C SER A 27 -8.98 18.92 2.63
N VAL A 28 -7.73 19.15 2.20
CA VAL A 28 -7.11 18.38 1.11
C VAL A 28 -6.01 17.52 1.70
N HIS A 29 -6.06 16.22 1.45
CA HIS A 29 -5.10 15.26 1.98
C HIS A 29 -4.29 14.66 0.83
N ARG A 30 -2.98 14.92 0.83
CA ARG A 30 -2.04 14.47 -0.20
C ARG A 30 -1.19 13.37 0.39
N SER A 31 -1.69 12.14 0.31
CA SER A 31 -0.94 10.96 0.74
C SER A 31 0.25 10.71 -0.20
N SER A 32 1.29 10.09 0.33
CA SER A 32 2.26 9.36 -0.49
C SER A 32 1.66 8.02 -0.96
N ILE A 33 2.52 7.05 -1.29
CA ILE A 33 2.14 5.68 -1.63
C ILE A 33 1.38 5.06 -0.44
N ILE A 34 0.13 4.66 -0.65
CA ILE A 34 -0.72 4.14 0.42
C ILE A 34 -0.45 2.65 0.64
N ILE A 35 -0.33 2.25 1.91
CA ILE A 35 -0.38 0.86 2.35
C ILE A 35 -1.65 0.61 3.18
N GLY A 36 -2.40 -0.42 2.79
CA GLY A 36 -3.66 -0.78 3.43
C GLY A 36 -4.16 -2.15 3.01
N ALA A 37 -5.35 -2.54 3.49
CA ALA A 37 -5.97 -3.85 3.26
C ALA A 37 -7.27 -3.81 2.44
N SER A 38 -7.31 -3.04 1.36
CA SER A 38 -8.48 -3.00 0.46
C SER A 38 -8.33 -4.04 -0.65
N SER A 39 -9.30 -4.96 -0.77
CA SER A 39 -9.39 -5.91 -1.89
C SER A 39 -10.02 -5.31 -3.16
N ARG A 40 -10.44 -4.03 -3.11
CA ARG A 40 -11.13 -3.34 -4.22
C ARG A 40 -10.37 -2.13 -4.75
N SER A 41 -9.21 -1.83 -4.17
CA SER A 41 -8.38 -0.71 -4.61
C SER A 41 -7.58 -1.14 -5.82
N PHE A 42 -7.82 -0.50 -6.96
CA PHE A 42 -7.13 -0.80 -8.22
C PHE A 42 -5.61 -0.60 -8.10
N ASP A 43 -5.18 0.54 -7.55
CA ASP A 43 -3.76 0.89 -7.36
C ASP A 43 -3.23 0.49 -5.97
N ASN A 44 -3.39 -0.79 -5.62
CA ASN A 44 -2.91 -1.30 -4.34
C ASN A 44 -1.54 -1.95 -4.47
N ILE A 45 -0.48 -1.16 -4.23
CA ILE A 45 0.90 -1.64 -4.29
C ILE A 45 1.14 -2.79 -3.32
N PHE A 46 0.56 -2.74 -2.13
CA PHE A 46 0.85 -3.73 -1.11
C PHE A 46 0.17 -5.06 -1.42
N LEU A 47 -1.07 -5.05 -1.92
CA LEU A 47 -1.72 -6.25 -2.43
C LEU A 47 -0.97 -6.84 -3.64
N THR A 48 -0.47 -5.98 -4.53
CA THR A 48 0.33 -6.41 -5.68
C THR A 48 1.62 -7.13 -5.24
N LEU A 49 2.33 -6.58 -4.25
CA LEU A 49 3.51 -7.22 -3.67
C LEU A 49 3.16 -8.49 -2.89
N PHE A 50 2.03 -8.51 -2.19
CA PHE A 50 1.52 -9.69 -1.49
C PHE A 50 1.26 -10.84 -2.47
N VAL A 51 0.56 -10.58 -3.59
CA VAL A 51 0.28 -11.57 -4.63
C VAL A 51 1.58 -12.09 -5.25
N TYR A 52 2.52 -11.19 -5.56
CA TYR A 52 3.83 -11.58 -6.08
C TYR A 52 4.59 -12.50 -5.10
N ALA A 53 4.69 -12.11 -3.82
CA ALA A 53 5.36 -12.92 -2.81
C ALA A 53 4.66 -14.28 -2.60
N THR A 54 3.33 -14.32 -2.63
CA THR A 54 2.54 -15.55 -2.48
C THR A 54 2.78 -16.52 -3.63
N ILE A 55 2.83 -16.02 -4.87
CA ILE A 55 3.15 -16.85 -6.04
C ILE A 55 4.59 -17.35 -5.98
N CYS A 56 5.54 -16.49 -5.59
CA CYS A 56 6.93 -16.91 -5.40
C CYS A 56 7.06 -18.03 -4.37
N HIS A 57 6.37 -17.90 -3.24
CA HIS A 57 6.34 -18.92 -2.21
C HIS A 57 5.74 -20.24 -2.73
N ASP A 58 4.56 -20.19 -3.37
CA ASP A 58 3.84 -21.40 -3.78
C ASP A 58 4.55 -22.19 -4.91
N GLU A 59 5.21 -21.48 -5.82
CA GLU A 59 5.95 -22.09 -6.93
C GLU A 59 7.46 -22.27 -6.65
N CYS A 60 7.92 -21.97 -5.43
CA CYS A 60 9.35 -21.99 -5.07
C CYS A 60 10.23 -21.11 -6.00
N LEU A 61 9.72 -19.95 -6.43
CA LEU A 61 10.46 -18.98 -7.22
C LEU A 61 11.21 -17.96 -6.34
N PRO A 62 12.36 -17.45 -6.79
CA PRO A 62 13.06 -16.36 -6.13
C PRO A 62 12.21 -15.09 -6.07
N PHE A 63 12.06 -14.49 -4.88
CA PHE A 63 11.35 -13.22 -4.68
C PHE A 63 12.27 -12.02 -4.97
N ARG A 64 12.56 -11.81 -6.26
CA ARG A 64 13.45 -10.75 -6.74
C ARG A 64 12.82 -9.36 -6.67
N TYR A 65 13.62 -8.36 -6.28
CA TYR A 65 13.24 -6.95 -6.41
C TYR A 65 13.15 -6.53 -7.87
N PRO A 66 12.01 -6.03 -8.37
CA PRO A 66 11.83 -5.72 -9.79
C PRO A 66 12.15 -4.25 -10.15
N GLY A 67 12.60 -3.43 -9.20
CA GLY A 67 12.85 -2.01 -9.41
C GLY A 67 14.28 -1.67 -9.87
N SER A 68 14.56 -0.37 -9.90
CA SER A 68 15.88 0.14 -10.26
C SER A 68 16.84 0.23 -9.07
N LYS A 69 18.14 0.35 -9.36
CA LYS A 69 19.15 0.65 -8.33
C LYS A 69 18.87 1.96 -7.59
N TYR A 70 18.28 2.94 -8.27
CA TYR A 70 17.94 4.22 -7.67
C TYR A 70 16.94 4.01 -6.53
N THR A 71 15.80 3.38 -6.79
CA THR A 71 14.78 3.12 -5.76
C THR A 71 15.28 2.14 -4.71
N TRP A 72 16.12 1.17 -5.08
CA TRP A 72 16.71 0.23 -4.12
C TRP A 72 17.53 0.91 -3.01
N GLU A 73 18.36 1.91 -3.38
CA GLU A 73 19.32 2.55 -2.47
C GLU A 73 18.83 3.89 -1.86
N HIS A 74 17.79 4.53 -2.40
CA HIS A 74 17.33 5.84 -1.93
C HIS A 74 16.11 5.75 -1.00
N PHE A 75 15.90 6.82 -0.24
CA PHE A 75 14.78 6.93 0.69
C PHE A 75 13.44 7.16 -0.02
N CYS A 76 12.41 6.54 0.54
CA CYS A 76 11.01 6.71 0.18
C CYS A 76 10.19 6.85 1.47
N ASP A 77 8.99 7.42 1.38
CA ASP A 77 7.99 7.36 2.44
C ASP A 77 6.71 6.63 1.99
N LEU A 78 5.88 6.24 2.97
CA LEU A 78 4.57 5.63 2.74
C LEU A 78 3.50 6.35 3.56
N SER A 79 2.24 6.09 3.20
CA SER A 79 1.06 6.46 3.98
C SER A 79 0.32 5.22 4.43
N ASP A 80 0.40 4.89 5.71
CA ASP A 80 -0.46 3.89 6.32
C ASP A 80 -1.91 4.39 6.27
N ALA A 81 -2.81 3.55 5.75
CA ALA A 81 -4.22 3.92 5.57
C ALA A 81 -4.89 4.33 6.90
N ARG A 82 -4.40 3.86 8.04
CA ARG A 82 -4.89 4.27 9.37
C ARG A 82 -4.44 5.70 9.69
N VAL A 83 -3.19 6.04 9.43
CA VAL A 83 -2.68 7.42 9.63
C VAL A 83 -3.41 8.39 8.71
N LEU A 84 -3.68 8.00 7.46
CA LEU A 84 -4.47 8.82 6.54
C LEU A 84 -5.90 9.03 7.03
N ALA A 85 -6.58 7.97 7.50
CA ALA A 85 -7.92 8.08 8.08
C ALA A 85 -7.93 8.95 9.35
N GLU A 86 -6.95 8.78 10.23
CA GLU A 86 -6.77 9.60 11.44
C GLU A 86 -6.55 11.08 11.08
N GLN A 87 -5.76 11.38 10.05
CA GLN A 87 -5.54 12.76 9.60
C GLN A 87 -6.82 13.37 9.02
N GLN A 88 -7.61 12.60 8.26
CA GLN A 88 -8.89 13.07 7.74
C GLN A 88 -9.89 13.38 8.87
N ILE A 89 -10.00 12.48 9.86
CA ILE A 89 -10.84 12.70 11.04
C ILE A 89 -10.36 13.93 11.82
N TRP A 90 -9.06 14.04 12.05
CA TRP A 90 -8.44 15.18 12.72
C TRP A 90 -8.78 16.51 12.04
N ALA A 91 -8.71 16.57 10.71
CA ALA A 91 -8.99 17.79 9.96
C ALA A 91 -10.46 18.21 10.05
N VAL A 92 -11.39 17.25 10.20
CA VAL A 92 -12.82 17.52 10.38
C VAL A 92 -13.10 18.16 11.75
N VAL A 93 -12.44 17.68 12.81
CA VAL A 93 -12.73 18.10 14.20
C VAL A 93 -11.82 19.23 14.70
N THR A 94 -10.82 19.64 13.92
CA THR A 94 -9.87 20.69 14.30
C THR A 94 -10.17 21.97 13.54
N ASP A 95 -10.65 23.02 14.23
CA ASP A 95 -11.03 24.27 13.59
C ASP A 95 -9.91 24.91 12.76
N ASN A 96 -8.69 24.91 13.28
CA ASN A 96 -7.52 25.46 12.58
C ASN A 96 -7.09 24.63 11.37
N ALA A 97 -7.56 23.39 11.21
CA ALA A 97 -7.22 22.54 10.06
C ALA A 97 -8.16 22.74 8.87
N LYS A 98 -9.26 23.47 9.04
CA LYS A 98 -10.24 23.75 7.99
C LYS A 98 -9.62 24.61 6.88
N ASN A 99 -10.03 24.35 5.64
CA ASN A 99 -9.62 25.03 4.42
C ASN A 99 -8.11 24.95 4.14
N HIS A 100 -7.47 23.85 4.55
CA HIS A 100 -6.05 23.62 4.35
C HIS A 100 -5.77 22.31 3.60
N ALA A 101 -4.68 22.34 2.83
CA ALA A 101 -4.05 21.15 2.27
C ALA A 101 -2.91 20.65 3.16
N PHE A 102 -2.87 19.35 3.41
CA PHE A 102 -1.85 18.67 4.21
C PHE A 102 -1.27 17.49 3.43
N ASN A 103 0.05 17.30 3.53
CA ASN A 103 0.63 16.02 3.17
C ASN A 103 0.27 15.01 4.27
N CYS A 104 0.18 13.74 3.91
CA CYS A 104 0.01 12.65 4.86
C CYS A 104 1.04 11.57 4.55
N THR A 105 1.91 11.27 5.51
CA THR A 105 2.87 10.17 5.45
C THR A 105 3.01 9.58 6.86
N ASN A 106 3.69 8.46 6.97
CA ASN A 106 3.98 7.80 8.24
C ASN A 106 4.88 8.62 9.16
N GLY A 107 5.57 9.65 8.63
CA GLY A 107 6.49 10.49 9.37
C GLY A 107 7.89 9.92 9.52
N ASP A 108 8.13 8.68 9.05
CA ASP A 108 9.44 8.05 8.87
C ASP A 108 9.79 7.89 7.37
N VAL A 109 11.00 7.41 7.10
CA VAL A 109 11.48 7.06 5.76
C VAL A 109 12.07 5.66 5.78
N PHE A 110 12.08 4.99 4.63
CA PHE A 110 12.64 3.66 4.44
C PHE A 110 13.38 3.58 3.09
N THR A 111 14.20 2.55 2.89
CA THR A 111 14.70 2.18 1.54
C THR A 111 13.95 0.97 1.04
N TRP A 112 13.72 0.85 -0.27
CA TRP A 112 13.07 -0.35 -0.82
C TRP A 112 13.82 -1.63 -0.45
N LYS A 113 15.15 -1.57 -0.33
CA LYS A 113 15.97 -2.64 0.26
C LYS A 113 15.52 -3.09 1.64
N SER A 114 15.26 -2.17 2.55
CA SER A 114 14.77 -2.49 3.91
C SER A 114 13.35 -3.04 3.91
N LEU A 115 12.47 -2.50 3.06
CA LEU A 115 11.11 -3.00 2.90
C LEU A 115 11.09 -4.41 2.31
N TRP A 116 11.92 -4.68 1.30
CA TRP A 116 12.02 -5.99 0.65
C TRP A 116 12.46 -7.07 1.62
N LYS A 117 13.43 -6.78 2.50
CA LYS A 117 13.81 -7.67 3.60
C LYS A 117 12.65 -7.98 4.53
N ALA A 118 11.89 -6.95 4.94
CA ALA A 118 10.71 -7.15 5.78
C ALA A 118 9.62 -7.97 5.08
N LEU A 119 9.46 -7.83 3.76
CA LEU A 119 8.55 -8.67 2.97
C LEU A 119 9.06 -10.13 2.94
N CYS A 120 10.34 -10.37 2.65
CA CYS A 120 10.93 -11.71 2.68
C CYS A 120 10.67 -12.43 4.01
N GLU A 121 10.90 -11.74 5.13
CA GLU A 121 10.65 -12.28 6.47
C GLU A 121 9.17 -12.60 6.72
N VAL A 122 8.25 -11.74 6.28
CA VAL A 122 6.81 -11.90 6.54
C VAL A 122 6.15 -12.95 5.65
N PHE A 123 6.66 -13.11 4.43
CA PHE A 123 6.16 -14.08 3.45
C PHE A 123 6.92 -15.41 3.45
N ASP A 124 7.97 -15.53 4.26
CA ASP A 124 8.85 -16.70 4.31
C ASP A 124 9.41 -17.07 2.91
N VAL A 125 9.95 -16.06 2.23
CA VAL A 125 10.56 -16.21 0.90
C VAL A 125 12.02 -15.78 0.92
N GLU A 126 12.83 -16.42 0.07
CA GLU A 126 14.26 -16.14 -0.01
C GLU A 126 14.54 -14.69 -0.45
N LEU A 127 15.43 -14.02 0.29
CA LEU A 127 15.97 -12.73 -0.11
C LEU A 127 17.06 -12.93 -1.17
N VAL A 128 16.76 -12.55 -2.41
CA VAL A 128 17.73 -12.56 -3.49
C VAL A 128 18.53 -11.24 -3.50
N PRO A 129 19.87 -11.28 -3.60
CA PRO A 129 20.68 -10.09 -3.79
C PRO A 129 20.24 -9.31 -5.03
N PHE A 130 20.13 -7.99 -4.91
CA PHE A 130 19.83 -7.15 -6.06
C PHE A 130 21.03 -7.10 -7.02
N ASP A 131 20.80 -7.43 -8.30
CA ASP A 131 21.76 -7.29 -9.39
C ASP A 131 21.19 -6.36 -10.48
N GLU A 132 21.83 -5.21 -10.68
CA GLU A 132 21.42 -4.21 -11.67
C GLU A 132 21.63 -4.67 -13.12
N ASN A 133 22.42 -5.73 -13.34
CA ASN A 133 22.72 -6.25 -14.68
C ASN A 133 21.77 -7.38 -15.10
N GLU A 134 20.98 -7.94 -14.18
CA GLU A 134 20.02 -9.01 -14.48
C GLU A 134 18.82 -8.43 -15.22
N LYS A 135 18.52 -8.97 -16.41
CA LYS A 135 17.29 -8.61 -17.14
C LYS A 135 16.11 -9.35 -16.54
N PHE A 136 15.33 -8.65 -15.72
CA PHE A 136 14.14 -9.22 -15.08
C PHE A 136 12.85 -8.56 -15.58
N SER A 137 12.13 -9.23 -16.48
CA SER A 137 10.83 -8.76 -17.00
C SER A 137 9.70 -9.10 -16.02
N TRP A 138 9.65 -8.40 -14.90
CA TRP A 138 8.70 -8.69 -13.81
C TRP A 138 7.24 -8.59 -14.27
N VAL A 139 6.86 -7.52 -14.98
CA VAL A 139 5.49 -7.35 -15.49
C VAL A 139 5.11 -8.47 -16.47
N GLY A 140 6.03 -8.86 -17.36
CA GLY A 140 5.79 -9.96 -18.30
C GLY A 140 5.57 -11.29 -17.57
N MET A 141 6.46 -11.61 -16.62
CA MET A 141 6.33 -12.80 -15.78
C MET A 141 5.00 -12.82 -15.03
N MET A 142 4.62 -11.73 -14.37
CA MET A 142 3.40 -11.69 -13.57
C MET A 142 2.12 -11.76 -14.40
N LYS A 143 2.12 -11.28 -15.65
CA LYS A 143 0.97 -11.42 -16.57
C LYS A 143 0.62 -12.88 -16.89
N GLU A 144 1.61 -13.77 -16.85
CA GLU A 144 1.42 -15.20 -17.12
C GLU A 144 0.93 -15.98 -15.88
N LYS A 145 0.88 -15.35 -14.70
CA LYS A 145 0.55 -15.99 -13.42
C LYS A 145 -0.94 -16.06 -13.07
N GLY A 146 -1.83 -15.73 -14.00
CA GLY A 146 -3.28 -15.79 -13.75
C GLY A 146 -3.75 -17.17 -13.26
N ARG A 147 -3.32 -18.23 -13.95
CA ARG A 147 -3.66 -19.61 -13.57
C ARG A 147 -3.05 -20.02 -12.23
N ALA A 148 -1.79 -19.64 -11.97
CA ALA A 148 -1.13 -19.93 -10.69
C ALA A 148 -1.89 -19.28 -9.52
N TRP A 149 -2.38 -18.05 -9.72
CA TRP A 149 -3.24 -17.39 -8.74
C TRP A 149 -4.56 -18.13 -8.51
N ASP A 150 -5.23 -18.61 -9.58
CA ASP A 150 -6.46 -19.39 -9.45
C ASP A 150 -6.25 -20.68 -8.64
N GLU A 151 -5.13 -21.38 -8.87
CA GLU A 151 -4.75 -22.60 -8.13
C GLU A 151 -4.47 -22.28 -6.65
N ILE A 152 -3.80 -21.16 -6.35
CA ILE A 152 -3.58 -20.66 -4.98
C ILE A 152 -4.92 -20.33 -4.30
N VAL A 153 -5.82 -19.64 -4.99
CA VAL A 153 -7.14 -19.27 -4.48
C VAL A 153 -7.93 -20.53 -4.09
N GLU A 154 -7.90 -21.56 -4.93
CA GLU A 154 -8.55 -22.84 -4.65
C GLU A 154 -7.87 -23.60 -3.49
N LYS A 155 -6.55 -23.79 -3.58
CA LYS A 155 -5.73 -24.52 -2.60
C LYS A 155 -5.89 -23.99 -1.18
N TYR A 156 -5.88 -22.66 -1.01
CA TYR A 156 -5.99 -22.04 0.30
C TYR A 156 -7.41 -21.59 0.64
N GLY A 157 -8.41 -21.85 -0.21
CA GLY A 157 -9.80 -21.43 0.04
C GLY A 157 -9.94 -19.92 0.22
N LEU A 158 -9.25 -19.13 -0.62
CA LEU A 158 -9.32 -17.67 -0.60
C LEU A 158 -10.62 -17.18 -1.23
N TYR A 159 -10.96 -15.91 -1.01
CA TYR A 159 -12.06 -15.28 -1.73
C TYR A 159 -11.77 -15.33 -3.24
N LYS A 160 -12.76 -15.77 -4.04
CA LYS A 160 -12.60 -15.90 -5.49
C LYS A 160 -12.33 -14.53 -6.11
N THR A 161 -11.11 -14.34 -6.60
CA THR A 161 -10.64 -13.10 -7.21
C THR A 161 -10.02 -13.40 -8.55
N ASN A 162 -10.23 -12.51 -9.52
CA ASN A 162 -9.42 -12.50 -10.72
C ASN A 162 -8.18 -11.64 -10.44
N MET A 163 -6.98 -12.19 -10.66
CA MET A 163 -5.73 -11.48 -10.40
C MET A 163 -5.72 -10.09 -11.09
N GLY A 164 -6.13 -10.01 -12.35
CA GLY A 164 -6.14 -8.75 -13.11
C GLY A 164 -7.12 -7.68 -12.62
N GLU A 165 -8.04 -8.03 -11.71
CA GLU A 165 -8.98 -7.07 -11.10
C GLU A 165 -8.46 -6.51 -9.77
N ILE A 166 -7.52 -7.19 -9.12
CA ILE A 166 -7.09 -6.88 -7.75
C ILE A 166 -5.66 -6.34 -7.66
N VAL A 167 -4.86 -6.46 -8.73
CA VAL A 167 -3.47 -5.96 -8.78
C VAL A 167 -3.19 -5.19 -10.07
N CYS A 168 -2.22 -4.28 -9.99
CA CYS A 168 -1.73 -3.51 -11.12
C CYS A 168 -0.20 -3.52 -11.14
N PHE A 169 0.39 -4.52 -11.80
CA PHE A 169 1.84 -4.70 -11.84
C PHE A 169 2.54 -3.55 -12.57
N GLU A 170 1.92 -2.96 -13.59
CA GLU A 170 2.44 -1.80 -14.31
C GLU A 170 2.58 -0.57 -13.41
N ALA A 171 1.59 -0.29 -12.56
CA ALA A 171 1.63 0.85 -11.64
C ALA A 171 2.74 0.68 -10.60
N VAL A 172 2.87 -0.52 -10.03
CA VAL A 172 3.95 -0.83 -9.09
C VAL A 172 5.31 -0.77 -9.79
N ASN A 173 5.42 -1.27 -11.02
CA ASN A 173 6.64 -1.19 -11.79
C ASN A 173 7.07 0.27 -12.01
N ALA A 174 6.13 1.16 -12.33
CA ALA A 174 6.43 2.59 -12.47
C ALA A 174 6.96 3.20 -11.16
N ILE A 175 6.33 2.90 -10.01
CA ILE A 175 6.78 3.37 -8.69
C ILE A 175 8.19 2.87 -8.36
N LEU A 176 8.47 1.60 -8.63
CA LEU A 176 9.77 0.97 -8.37
C LEU A 176 10.87 1.43 -9.34
N HIS A 177 10.53 2.26 -10.33
CA HIS A 177 11.46 2.87 -11.28
C HIS A 177 11.44 4.40 -11.23
N PHE A 178 10.91 5.02 -10.18
CA PHE A 178 11.09 6.45 -10.00
C PHE A 178 12.57 6.84 -10.01
N GLU A 179 12.88 7.94 -10.69
CA GLU A 179 14.21 8.54 -10.77
C GLU A 179 14.35 9.75 -9.85
N PHE A 180 13.43 9.89 -8.90
CA PHE A 180 13.40 10.96 -7.91
C PHE A 180 13.06 10.41 -6.52
N GLN A 181 13.49 11.14 -5.49
CA GLN A 181 13.23 10.76 -4.11
C GLN A 181 11.78 11.09 -3.74
N ASN A 182 10.94 10.06 -3.60
CA ASN A 182 9.53 10.22 -3.21
C ASN A 182 9.41 10.38 -1.69
N VAL A 183 9.56 11.62 -1.20
CA VAL A 183 9.42 11.98 0.21
C VAL A 183 8.67 13.30 0.35
N CYS A 184 7.71 13.35 1.27
CA CYS A 184 6.89 14.49 1.60
C CYS A 184 7.12 14.95 3.04
N SER A 185 7.08 16.27 3.27
CA SER A 185 7.18 16.83 4.62
C SER A 185 5.85 16.76 5.37
N MET A 186 5.91 16.33 6.63
CA MET A 186 4.80 16.35 7.60
C MET A 186 4.80 17.58 8.52
N ASN A 187 5.71 18.55 8.31
CA ASN A 187 5.89 19.68 9.23
C ASN A 187 4.62 20.50 9.39
N LYS A 188 3.94 20.85 8.29
CA LYS A 188 2.68 21.60 8.35
C LYS A 188 1.63 20.87 9.20
N SER A 189 1.46 19.56 9.01
CA SER A 189 0.50 18.78 9.80
C SER A 189 0.84 18.83 11.29
N ARG A 190 2.13 18.70 11.64
CA ARG A 190 2.65 18.79 13.02
C ARG A 190 2.45 20.18 13.64
N GLU A 191 2.76 21.23 12.89
CA GLU A 191 2.55 22.63 13.30
C GLU A 191 1.07 22.94 13.57
N PHE A 192 0.16 22.25 12.88
CA PHE A 192 -1.28 22.35 13.10
C PHE A 192 -1.80 21.40 14.20
N GLY A 193 -0.94 20.59 14.80
CA GLY A 193 -1.27 19.71 15.92
C GLY A 193 -1.54 18.25 15.57
N PHE A 194 -1.32 17.83 14.33
CA PHE A 194 -1.41 16.41 13.94
C PHE A 194 -0.07 15.69 14.13
N TRP A 195 -0.04 14.75 15.09
CA TRP A 195 1.16 13.96 15.44
C TRP A 195 1.00 12.46 15.14
N GLY A 196 -0.06 12.07 14.41
CA GLY A 196 -0.27 10.69 13.97
C GLY A 196 0.92 10.21 13.14
N TYR A 197 1.38 8.99 13.42
CA TYR A 197 2.52 8.38 12.76
C TYR A 197 2.36 6.86 12.73
N ALA A 198 3.10 6.21 11.85
CA ALA A 198 3.25 4.76 11.87
C ALA A 198 4.72 4.42 11.66
N ASN A 199 5.17 3.28 12.21
CA ASN A 199 6.46 2.73 11.82
C ASN A 199 6.26 1.88 10.56
N THR A 200 6.85 2.32 9.45
CA THR A 200 6.62 1.74 8.13
C THR A 200 6.96 0.25 8.08
N LEU A 201 8.13 -0.16 8.56
CA LEU A 201 8.55 -1.57 8.48
C LEU A 201 7.76 -2.47 9.45
N LYS A 202 7.41 -1.97 10.64
CA LYS A 202 6.61 -2.72 11.62
C LYS A 202 5.15 -2.89 11.19
N SER A 203 4.62 -2.01 10.33
CA SER A 203 3.23 -2.11 9.87
C SER A 203 3.02 -3.22 8.84
N ILE A 204 4.08 -3.65 8.13
CA ILE A 204 4.01 -4.69 7.08
C ILE A 204 3.38 -5.98 7.59
N GLY A 205 3.90 -6.54 8.69
CA GLY A 205 3.36 -7.78 9.25
C GLY A 205 1.90 -7.65 9.69
N MET A 206 1.49 -6.47 10.17
CA MET A 206 0.09 -6.21 10.51
C MET A 206 -0.81 -6.16 9.27
N TRP A 207 -0.37 -5.50 8.20
CA TRP A 207 -1.13 -5.46 6.95
C TRP A 207 -1.24 -6.82 6.28
N VAL A 208 -0.16 -7.63 6.27
CA VAL A 208 -0.22 -9.02 5.80
C VAL A 208 -1.22 -9.84 6.61
N ARG A 209 -1.18 -9.76 7.96
CA ARG A 209 -2.20 -10.41 8.80
C ARG A 209 -3.61 -9.96 8.45
N ARG A 210 -3.80 -8.67 8.20
CA ARG A 210 -5.12 -8.14 7.81
C ARG A 210 -5.63 -8.76 6.51
N TYR A 211 -4.79 -8.97 5.49
CA TYR A 211 -5.20 -9.69 4.28
C TYR A 211 -5.55 -11.15 4.56
N ARG A 212 -4.77 -11.83 5.41
CA ARG A 212 -5.06 -13.20 5.85
C ARG A 212 -6.41 -13.26 6.60
N ASP A 213 -6.73 -12.25 7.42
CA ASP A 213 -7.97 -12.18 8.21
C ASP A 213 -9.21 -11.78 7.40
N VAL A 214 -9.06 -11.09 6.27
CA VAL A 214 -10.20 -10.76 5.38
C VAL A 214 -10.86 -12.05 4.86
N LYS A 215 -10.09 -13.15 4.76
CA LYS A 215 -10.60 -14.52 4.55
C LYS A 215 -11.68 -14.91 5.58
N ASN A 216 -11.51 -14.48 6.83
CA ASN A 216 -12.39 -14.81 7.95
C ASN A 216 -13.55 -13.82 8.11
N THR A 217 -13.41 -12.57 7.63
CA THR A 217 -14.40 -11.53 7.92
C THR A 217 -15.63 -11.55 7.01
N LEU A 218 -15.53 -12.15 5.81
CA LEU A 218 -16.68 -12.32 4.90
C LEU A 218 -17.55 -13.53 5.27
N ASN A 219 -16.99 -14.57 5.90
CA ASN A 219 -17.78 -15.64 6.52
C ASN A 219 -18.51 -15.16 7.79
N TYR A 220 -17.97 -14.15 8.47
CA TYR A 220 -18.59 -13.58 9.67
C TYR A 220 -19.85 -12.74 9.40
N GLN A 221 -20.04 -12.23 8.18
CA GLN A 221 -21.23 -11.44 7.83
C GLN A 221 -22.42 -12.28 7.33
N ILE A 222 -22.26 -13.59 7.13
CA ILE A 222 -23.33 -14.48 6.66
C ILE A 222 -23.87 -15.43 7.75
N MET A 223 -23.18 -15.59 8.88
CA MET A 223 -23.65 -16.48 9.96
C MET A 223 -23.86 -15.74 11.28
N ASN A 224 -25.02 -15.11 11.41
CA ASN A 224 -25.66 -14.99 12.71
C ASN A 224 -25.95 -16.40 13.25
N GLY A 225 -25.05 -16.95 14.06
CA GLY A 225 -25.31 -18.21 14.75
C GLY A 225 -24.08 -18.99 15.21
N HIS A 226 -23.40 -18.47 16.23
CA HIS A 226 -22.52 -19.18 17.18
C HIS A 226 -21.22 -19.89 16.70
N VAL A 227 -20.23 -19.80 17.62
CA VAL A 227 -19.05 -20.68 17.86
C VAL A 227 -17.67 -20.22 17.34
N ILE A 228 -16.90 -19.67 18.31
CA ILE A 228 -15.50 -19.88 18.75
C ILE A 228 -14.60 -20.87 17.95
N PHE A 229 -13.32 -20.52 17.71
CA PHE A 229 -12.05 -21.31 17.87
C PHE A 229 -10.90 -20.58 17.12
N SER A 230 -9.90 -20.01 17.80
CA SER A 230 -8.58 -20.52 18.29
C SER A 230 -7.49 -20.65 17.22
N LEU A 231 -6.30 -20.14 17.53
CA LEU A 231 -5.30 -19.56 16.61
C LEU A 231 -3.99 -20.41 16.52
N GLU A 232 -4.03 -21.74 16.62
CA GLU A 232 -2.84 -22.54 16.96
C GLU A 232 -2.19 -23.43 15.87
N GLU A 233 -2.65 -23.49 14.62
CA GLU A 233 -2.10 -24.49 13.67
C GLU A 233 -1.26 -23.90 12.52
N TRP A 234 -0.22 -23.12 12.85
CA TRP A 234 0.80 -22.70 11.86
C TRP A 234 2.25 -22.96 12.30
N ASN A 235 2.48 -23.89 13.24
CA ASN A 235 3.81 -24.35 13.63
C ASN A 235 3.89 -25.90 13.71
N GLN A 236 3.60 -26.58 12.60
CA GLN A 236 4.06 -27.96 12.36
C GLN A 236 4.46 -28.15 10.91
#